data_AF-A0A3P8UAN6-F1
#
_entry.id   AF-A0A3P8UAN6-F1
#
_cell.length_a   1.000
_cell.length_b   1.000
_cell.length_c   1.000
_cell.angle_alpha   90.00
_cell.angle_beta   90.00
_cell.angle_gamma   90.00
#
_symmetry.space_group_name_H-M   'P 1'
#
loop_
_entity.id
_entity.type
_entity.pdbx_description
1 polymer ?
#
loop_
_entity_poly.entity_id
_entity_poly.type
_entity_poly.pdbx_seq_one_letter_code
_entity_poly.pdbx_strand_id
1 'polypeptide(L)'
;VSETILQMNNSDIGAKATVTMADALAKVPDVEIDPEGTFKYILVRVKVKDGEAHKDIVRGTKSAQYHNHIFEKISPAVEVLGLECQCLGGGKIEHNNQEKKLRVFGESTGYGKADHSVTVEKLKTVFSNYDITWSDDTK
;
A
#
# COMPACT_ATOMS: atom_id res chain seq x y z
N VAL A 1 -6.78 -34.18 59.11
CA VAL A 1 -5.54 -34.51 58.38
C VAL A 1 -5.80 -34.31 56.90
N SER A 2 -4.99 -33.44 56.30
CA SER A 2 -4.69 -33.29 54.86
C SER A 2 -5.85 -32.88 53.92
N GLU A 3 -5.96 -31.62 53.48
CA GLU A 3 -5.13 -30.89 52.48
C GLU A 3 -5.49 -31.20 51.01
N THR A 4 -5.59 -30.11 50.23
CA THR A 4 -5.05 -29.99 48.86
C THR A 4 -5.99 -30.25 47.66
N ILE A 5 -6.58 -29.14 47.17
CA ILE A 5 -6.27 -28.42 45.89
C ILE A 5 -7.48 -28.08 45.00
N LEU A 6 -7.64 -26.76 44.81
CA LEU A 6 -8.29 -26.13 43.67
C LEU A 6 -7.60 -26.57 42.38
N GLN A 7 -8.34 -27.16 41.45
CA GLN A 7 -7.89 -27.18 40.06
C GLN A 7 -8.69 -26.15 39.24
N MET A 8 -8.09 -24.96 39.15
CA MET A 8 -8.31 -24.03 38.05
C MET A 8 -7.85 -24.75 36.77
N ASN A 9 -8.79 -25.09 35.89
CA ASN A 9 -8.46 -25.52 34.54
C ASN A 9 -8.59 -24.31 33.62
N ASN A 10 -7.46 -23.65 33.46
CA ASN A 10 -7.21 -22.67 32.41
C ASN A 10 -7.29 -23.43 31.07
N SER A 11 -8.32 -23.18 30.28
CA SER A 11 -8.30 -23.44 28.84
C SER A 11 -8.65 -22.15 28.12
N ASP A 12 -7.88 -21.13 28.45
CA ASP A 12 -7.49 -20.06 27.53
C ASP A 12 -6.54 -20.71 26.49
N ILE A 13 -7.09 -21.49 25.57
CA ILE A 13 -6.39 -21.90 24.36
C ILE A 13 -6.73 -20.82 23.36
N GLY A 14 -5.75 -19.94 23.19
CA GLY A 14 -5.94 -18.60 22.69
C GLY A 14 -6.70 -18.53 21.39
N ALA A 15 -7.50 -17.48 21.29
CA ALA A 15 -7.74 -16.80 20.04
C ALA A 15 -6.38 -16.34 19.46
N LYS A 16 -5.62 -17.28 18.89
CA LYS A 16 -4.76 -16.93 17.76
C LYS A 16 -5.75 -16.56 16.67
N ALA A 17 -6.08 -15.27 16.63
CA ALA A 17 -6.74 -14.68 15.51
C ALA A 17 -5.98 -15.14 14.27
N THR A 18 -6.56 -16.10 13.54
CA THR A 18 -6.29 -16.24 12.14
C THR A 18 -6.71 -14.89 11.57
N VAL A 19 -5.80 -13.92 11.59
CA VAL A 19 -5.83 -12.82 10.64
C VAL A 19 -5.84 -13.56 9.33
N THR A 20 -7.03 -13.73 8.76
CA THR A 20 -7.16 -14.36 7.46
C THR A 20 -6.26 -13.54 6.54
N MET A 21 -5.53 -14.20 5.64
CA MET A 21 -4.56 -13.51 4.80
C MET A 21 -5.21 -12.33 4.02
N ALA A 22 -6.53 -12.39 3.81
CA ALA A 22 -7.38 -11.30 3.33
C ALA A 22 -7.48 -10.09 4.30
N ASP A 23 -7.56 -10.31 5.61
CA ASP A 23 -7.56 -9.25 6.64
C ASP A 23 -6.21 -8.51 6.70
N ALA A 24 -5.10 -9.22 6.47
CA ALA A 24 -3.79 -8.59 6.35
C ALA A 24 -3.71 -7.66 5.12
N LEU A 25 -4.23 -8.10 3.97
CA LEU A 25 -4.34 -7.25 2.77
C LEU A 25 -5.26 -6.04 3.00
N ALA A 26 -6.34 -6.21 3.76
CA ALA A 26 -7.28 -5.13 4.09
C ALA A 26 -6.65 -4.04 4.98
N LYS A 27 -5.68 -4.40 5.85
CA LYS A 27 -4.93 -3.44 6.68
C LYS A 27 -4.02 -2.51 5.88
N VAL A 28 -3.64 -2.90 4.67
CA VAL A 28 -2.79 -2.09 3.81
C VAL A 28 -3.65 -1.13 3.00
N PRO A 29 -3.53 0.20 3.17
CA PRO A 29 -4.37 1.15 2.42
C PRO A 29 -4.10 1.06 0.92
N ASP A 30 -5.14 1.19 0.09
CA ASP A 30 -5.00 1.12 -1.37
C ASP A 30 -4.21 2.28 -1.95
N VAL A 31 -4.35 3.47 -1.37
CA VAL A 31 -3.63 4.67 -1.79
C VAL A 31 -3.13 5.41 -0.55
N GLU A 32 -1.85 5.76 -0.56
CA GLU A 32 -1.26 6.65 0.43
C GLU A 32 -0.34 7.63 -0.31
N ILE A 33 -0.78 8.87 -0.41
CA ILE A 33 -0.06 9.95 -1.11
C ILE A 33 -0.04 11.21 -0.25
N ASP A 34 0.99 12.04 -0.43
CA ASP A 34 1.03 13.37 0.18
C ASP A 34 -0.17 14.22 -0.28
N PRO A 35 -0.75 15.07 0.60
CA PRO A 35 -2.01 15.77 0.34
C PRO A 35 -1.88 16.90 -0.70
N GLU A 36 -0.68 17.28 -1.10
CA GLU A 36 -0.44 18.31 -2.12
C GLU A 36 0.98 18.21 -2.70
N GLY A 37 1.25 18.96 -3.77
CA GLY A 37 2.50 19.12 -4.50
C GLY A 37 2.86 17.96 -5.43
N THR A 38 4.06 18.03 -6.01
CA THR A 38 4.54 17.07 -7.02
C THR A 38 5.59 16.15 -6.42
N PHE A 39 5.34 14.85 -6.49
CA PHE A 39 6.19 13.83 -5.86
C PHE A 39 6.24 12.54 -6.67
N LYS A 40 7.20 11.69 -6.35
CA LYS A 40 7.35 10.38 -6.98
C LYS A 40 6.37 9.40 -6.35
N TYR A 41 5.87 8.47 -7.16
CA TYR A 41 5.02 7.40 -6.69
C TYR A 41 5.43 6.06 -7.30
N ILE A 42 5.12 4.97 -6.59
CA ILE A 42 5.26 3.60 -7.06
C ILE A 42 3.92 2.88 -7.01
N LEU A 43 3.70 2.02 -8.00
CA LEU A 43 2.63 1.03 -8.00
C LEU A 43 3.22 -0.28 -7.49
N VAL A 44 2.66 -0.81 -6.40
CA VAL A 44 3.17 -2.00 -5.73
C VAL A 44 2.06 -3.02 -5.63
N ARG A 45 2.33 -4.25 -6.05
CA ARG A 45 1.44 -5.39 -5.81
C ARG A 45 1.79 -6.02 -4.48
N VAL A 46 0.88 -5.97 -3.52
CA VAL A 46 0.99 -6.68 -2.24
C VAL A 46 0.22 -7.98 -2.35
N LYS A 47 0.88 -9.11 -2.17
CA LYS A 47 0.29 -10.45 -2.21
C LYS A 47 0.57 -11.19 -0.91
N VAL A 48 -0.22 -12.23 -0.65
CA VAL A 48 0.00 -13.10 0.51
C VAL A 48 1.09 -14.12 0.17
N LYS A 49 2.02 -14.40 1.11
CA LYS A 49 3.17 -15.30 0.86
C LYS A 49 2.76 -16.71 0.41
N ASP A 50 1.59 -17.18 0.84
CA ASP A 50 1.11 -18.54 0.63
C ASP A 50 -0.27 -18.57 -0.06
N GLY A 51 -0.49 -17.71 -1.06
CA GLY A 51 -1.78 -17.69 -1.75
C GLY A 51 -1.83 -16.80 -2.99
N GLU A 52 -2.96 -16.87 -3.69
CA GLU A 52 -3.18 -16.15 -4.96
C GLU A 52 -3.75 -14.74 -4.74
N ALA A 53 -4.22 -14.45 -3.52
CA ALA A 53 -4.79 -13.16 -3.17
C ALA A 53 -3.73 -12.06 -3.23
N HIS A 54 -4.01 -11.03 -4.01
CA HIS A 54 -3.16 -9.86 -4.13
C HIS A 54 -4.00 -8.60 -4.24
N LYS A 55 -3.39 -7.48 -3.88
CA LYS A 55 -3.93 -6.16 -4.13
C LYS A 55 -2.84 -5.25 -4.63
N ASP A 56 -3.19 -4.41 -5.59
CA ASP A 56 -2.30 -3.35 -6.02
C ASP A 56 -2.51 -2.13 -5.12
N ILE A 57 -1.44 -1.41 -4.81
CA ILE A 57 -1.48 -0.22 -3.96
C ILE A 57 -0.60 0.87 -4.56
N VAL A 58 -1.00 2.11 -4.31
CA VAL A 58 -0.30 3.31 -4.75
C VAL A 58 0.36 3.94 -3.53
N ARG A 59 1.66 4.19 -3.62
CA ARG A 59 2.43 4.90 -2.59
C ARG A 59 3.19 6.06 -3.20
N GLY A 60 3.02 7.26 -2.67
CA GLY A 60 3.73 8.45 -3.13
C GLY A 60 4.02 9.40 -1.98
N THR A 61 5.22 9.98 -1.96
CA THR A 61 5.54 10.99 -0.95
C THR A 61 6.58 11.99 -1.43
N LYS A 62 6.43 13.24 -1.01
CA LYS A 62 7.36 14.35 -1.24
C LYS A 62 8.71 14.11 -0.57
N SER A 63 8.72 13.42 0.57
CA SER A 63 9.95 13.15 1.31
C SER A 63 10.86 12.14 0.60
N ALA A 64 10.31 11.34 -0.31
CA ALA A 64 11.09 10.37 -1.06
C ALA A 64 11.78 11.01 -2.27
N GLN A 65 13.10 11.12 -2.18
CA GLN A 65 13.92 11.60 -3.29
C GLN A 65 13.91 10.62 -4.48
N TYR A 66 13.77 9.32 -4.23
CA TYR A 66 13.75 8.26 -5.24
C TYR A 66 12.60 7.27 -5.00
N HIS A 67 12.17 6.57 -6.05
CA HIS A 67 11.16 5.51 -5.97
C HIS A 67 11.56 4.39 -5.00
N ASN A 68 12.84 4.05 -4.96
CA ASN A 68 13.36 3.01 -4.07
C ASN A 68 13.10 3.33 -2.60
N HIS A 69 13.23 4.58 -2.17
CA HIS A 69 12.98 4.96 -0.78
C HIS A 69 11.52 4.71 -0.36
N ILE A 70 10.58 4.86 -1.29
CA ILE A 70 9.17 4.55 -1.05
C ILE A 70 9.00 3.04 -0.86
N PHE A 71 9.64 2.25 -1.74
CA PHE A 71 9.58 0.79 -1.70
C PHE A 71 10.23 0.21 -0.43
N GLU A 72 11.41 0.71 -0.05
CA GLU A 72 12.12 0.31 1.17
C GLU A 72 11.35 0.63 2.45
N LYS A 73 10.51 1.67 2.44
CA LYS A 73 9.65 1.99 3.59
C LYS A 73 8.47 1.03 3.72
N ILE A 74 7.89 0.59 2.59
CA ILE A 74 6.72 -0.30 2.60
C ILE A 74 7.08 -1.77 2.76
N SER A 75 8.18 -2.22 2.17
CA SER A 75 8.63 -3.62 2.22
C SER A 75 8.63 -4.23 3.63
N PRO A 76 9.28 -3.62 4.64
CA PRO A 76 9.25 -4.16 6.00
C PRO A 76 7.85 -4.09 6.62
N ALA A 77 7.04 -3.07 6.30
CA ALA A 77 5.69 -2.92 6.85
C ALA A 77 4.75 -4.04 6.38
N VAL A 78 4.85 -4.45 5.11
CA VAL A 78 4.06 -5.57 4.57
C VAL A 78 4.63 -6.93 5.01
N GLU A 79 5.95 -7.04 5.15
CA GLU A 79 6.59 -8.28 5.59
C GLU A 79 6.24 -8.62 7.05
N VAL A 80 6.12 -7.63 7.92
CA VAL A 80 5.62 -7.79 9.30
C VAL A 80 4.19 -8.35 9.33
N LEU A 81 3.39 -8.06 8.30
CA LEU A 81 2.04 -8.62 8.14
C LEU A 81 2.03 -10.02 7.49
N GLY A 82 3.20 -10.58 7.16
CA GLY A 82 3.32 -11.86 6.45
C GLY A 82 2.99 -11.76 4.96
N LEU A 83 3.04 -10.56 4.38
CA LEU A 83 2.76 -10.30 2.97
C LEU A 83 4.05 -10.10 2.18
N GLU A 84 3.97 -10.19 0.86
CA GLU A 84 5.04 -9.83 -0.07
C GLU A 84 4.61 -8.59 -0.86
N CYS A 85 5.54 -7.68 -1.12
CA CYS A 85 5.33 -6.59 -2.06
C CYS A 85 6.23 -6.73 -3.29
N GLN A 86 5.67 -6.45 -4.45
CA GLN A 86 6.38 -6.39 -5.72
C GLN A 86 6.16 -5.03 -6.35
N CYS A 87 7.24 -4.32 -6.67
CA CYS A 87 7.13 -3.07 -7.43
C CYS A 87 6.75 -3.40 -8.88
N LEU A 88 5.60 -2.88 -9.35
CA LEU A 88 5.14 -3.01 -10.73
C LEU A 88 5.63 -1.86 -11.62
N GLY A 89 6.18 -0.80 -11.02
CA GLY A 89 6.69 0.38 -11.70
C GLY A 89 6.50 1.64 -10.88
N GLY A 90 6.81 2.79 -11.46
CA GLY A 90 6.48 4.08 -10.86
C GLY A 90 6.34 5.21 -11.85
N GLY A 91 6.18 6.41 -11.29
CA GLY A 91 6.08 7.67 -12.03
C GLY A 91 6.07 8.85 -11.07
N LYS A 92 5.39 9.92 -11.46
CA LYS A 92 5.14 11.12 -10.67
C LYS A 92 3.64 11.37 -10.52
N ILE A 93 3.27 11.89 -9.36
CA ILE A 93 1.93 12.40 -9.09
C ILE A 93 2.08 13.87 -8.75
N GLU A 94 1.30 14.71 -9.42
CA GLU A 94 1.05 16.09 -9.03
C GLU A 94 -0.32 16.14 -8.36
N HIS A 95 -0.31 16.44 -7.06
CA HIS A 95 -1.51 16.56 -6.25
C HIS A 95 -1.76 18.05 -5.96
N ASN A 96 -2.84 18.59 -6.51
CA ASN A 96 -3.28 19.95 -6.21
C ASN A 96 -4.58 19.90 -5.40
N ASN A 97 -4.46 20.03 -4.08
CA ASN A 97 -5.60 20.03 -3.16
C ASN A 97 -6.54 21.23 -3.38
N GLN A 98 -6.00 22.38 -3.78
CA GLN A 98 -6.80 23.60 -3.96
C GLN A 98 -7.75 23.47 -5.15
N GLU A 99 -7.23 22.97 -6.28
CA GLU A 99 -8.02 22.73 -7.49
C GLU A 99 -8.73 21.38 -7.50
N LYS A 100 -8.49 20.54 -6.48
CA LYS A 100 -8.87 19.13 -6.44
C LYS A 100 -8.47 18.38 -7.71
N LYS A 101 -7.22 18.57 -8.15
CA LYS A 101 -6.66 17.92 -9.35
C LYS A 101 -5.54 16.98 -8.97
N LEU A 102 -5.50 15.83 -9.63
CA LEU A 102 -4.46 14.82 -9.48
C LEU A 102 -4.00 14.41 -10.86
N ARG A 103 -2.72 14.64 -11.16
CA ARG A 103 -2.14 14.27 -12.46
C ARG A 103 -1.06 13.22 -12.27
N VAL A 104 -1.22 12.07 -12.90
CA VAL A 104 -0.27 10.96 -12.88
C VAL A 104 0.52 10.95 -14.20
N PHE A 105 1.84 11.01 -14.15
CA PHE A 105 2.66 11.10 -15.36
C PHE A 105 4.11 10.64 -15.16
N GLY A 106 4.86 10.48 -16.25
CA GLY A 106 6.25 10.08 -16.24
C GLY A 106 6.51 8.65 -15.74
N GLU A 107 7.77 8.26 -15.65
CA GLU A 107 8.17 6.89 -15.32
C GLU A 107 9.20 6.83 -14.17
N SER A 108 9.40 5.65 -13.60
CA SER A 108 10.50 5.41 -12.67
C SER A 108 11.78 5.02 -13.41
N THR A 109 12.88 5.71 -13.14
CA THR A 109 14.19 5.36 -13.71
C THR A 109 14.69 3.97 -13.26
N GLY A 110 14.28 3.51 -12.07
CA GLY A 110 14.70 2.22 -11.53
C GLY A 110 13.72 1.07 -11.81
N TYR A 111 12.42 1.35 -11.79
CA TYR A 111 11.38 0.32 -11.89
C TYR A 111 10.59 0.36 -13.22
N GLY A 112 10.88 1.33 -14.09
CA GLY A 112 10.13 1.55 -15.32
C GLY A 112 8.78 2.23 -15.09
N LYS A 113 8.00 2.31 -16.17
CA LYS A 113 6.67 2.94 -16.18
C LYS A 113 5.64 2.04 -15.48
N ALA A 114 4.98 2.57 -14.45
CA ALA A 114 3.81 1.92 -13.85
C ALA A 114 2.60 1.97 -14.80
N ASP A 115 1.62 1.10 -14.54
CA ASP A 115 0.31 1.25 -15.14
C ASP A 115 -0.42 2.46 -14.53
N HIS A 116 -0.37 3.59 -15.25
CA HIS A 116 -1.01 4.82 -14.81
C HIS A 116 -2.54 4.70 -14.78
N SER A 117 -3.13 3.87 -15.64
CA SER A 117 -4.57 3.63 -15.63
C SER A 117 -5.00 2.99 -14.31
N VAL A 118 -4.33 1.90 -13.90
CA VAL A 118 -4.59 1.24 -12.62
C VAL A 118 -4.36 2.19 -11.44
N THR A 119 -3.32 3.02 -11.53
CA THR A 119 -3.02 4.04 -10.51
C THR A 119 -4.19 5.03 -10.37
N VAL A 120 -4.69 5.55 -11.49
CA VAL A 120 -5.80 6.51 -11.52
C VAL A 120 -7.10 5.89 -11.03
N GLU A 121 -7.40 4.64 -11.38
CA GLU A 121 -8.57 3.94 -10.86
C GLU A 121 -8.56 3.87 -9.33
N LYS A 122 -7.41 3.55 -8.74
CA LYS A 122 -7.24 3.54 -7.28
C LYS A 122 -7.32 4.92 -6.66
N LEU A 123 -6.75 5.93 -7.32
CA LEU A 123 -6.88 7.31 -6.85
C LEU A 123 -8.36 7.72 -6.87
N LYS A 124 -9.14 7.32 -7.88
CA LYS A 124 -10.57 7.66 -8.01
C LYS A 124 -11.44 7.03 -6.91
N THR A 125 -11.06 5.87 -6.38
CA THR A 125 -11.79 5.25 -5.26
C THR A 125 -11.61 6.01 -3.95
N VAL A 126 -10.45 6.66 -3.75
CA VAL A 126 -10.14 7.43 -2.52
C VAL A 126 -10.46 8.93 -2.68
N PHE A 127 -10.15 9.49 -3.84
CA PHE A 127 -10.31 10.90 -4.19
C PHE A 127 -11.42 11.07 -5.24
N SER A 128 -12.61 10.54 -4.99
CA SER A 128 -13.73 10.57 -5.94
C SER A 128 -14.20 11.98 -6.32
N ASN A 129 -13.85 12.98 -5.50
CA ASN A 129 -14.16 14.39 -5.72
C ASN A 129 -13.04 15.16 -6.45
N TYR A 130 -12.01 14.47 -6.93
CA TYR A 130 -10.88 15.06 -7.64
C TYR A 130 -10.95 14.76 -9.13
N ASP A 131 -10.47 15.71 -9.92
CA ASP A 131 -10.22 15.51 -11.35
C ASP A 131 -8.87 14.79 -11.49
N ILE A 132 -8.94 13.47 -11.69
CA ILE A 132 -7.77 12.60 -11.77
C ILE A 132 -7.51 12.23 -13.23
N THR A 133 -6.39 12.70 -13.74
CA THR A 133 -5.92 12.44 -15.11
C THR A 133 -4.59 11.72 -15.11
N TRP A 134 -4.31 10.99 -16.19
CA TRP A 134 -2.98 10.44 -16.42
C TRP A 134 -2.48 10.77 -17.82
N SER A 135 -1.16 10.75 -18.00
CA SER A 135 -0.51 10.95 -19.29
C SER A 135 0.76 10.12 -19.35
N ASP A 136 1.06 9.55 -20.51
CA ASP A 136 2.37 8.93 -20.80
C ASP A 136 3.50 9.96 -21.00
N ASP A 137 3.17 11.24 -20.86
CA ASP A 137 4.13 12.33 -21.05
C ASP A 137 5.17 12.34 -19.92
N THR A 138 6.42 12.63 -20.28
CA THR A 138 7.56 12.68 -19.36
C THR A 138 8.00 14.10 -19.00
N LYS A 139 7.34 15.13 -19.58
CA LYS A 139 7.71 16.54 -19.53
C LYS A 139 6.70 17.44 -18.81
#